data_AF-A0AAD9TUW2-F1
#
_entry.id   AF-A0AAD9TUW2-F1
#
_cell.length_a   1.000
_cell.length_b   1.000
_cell.length_c   1.000
_cell.angle_alpha   90.00
_cell.angle_beta   90.00
_cell.angle_gamma   90.00
#
_symmetry.space_group_name_H-M   'P 1'
#
loop_
_entity.id
_entity.type
_entity.pdbx_description
1 polymer ?
#
loop_
_entity_poly.entity_id
_entity_poly.type
_entity_poly.pdbx_seq_one_letter_code
_entity_poly.pdbx_strand_id
1 'polypeptide(L)' 'MEALGDALEKSGVRFIWAVKKPGKGVVEMSVVPAGFEDRVAGRGLVIRGWVPQSVILKHTTVGSYLCHLGWGISA' A
#
# COMPACT_ATOMS: atom_id res chain seq x y z
N MET A 1 10.79 -3.37 -3.49
CA MET A 1 9.44 -3.30 -2.90
C MET A 1 9.11 -4.53 -2.06
N GLU A 2 9.76 -5.67 -2.30
CA GLU A 2 9.61 -6.90 -1.50
C GLU A 2 9.76 -6.68 0.01
N ALA A 3 10.77 -5.93 0.46
CA ALA A 3 10.95 -5.63 1.88
C ALA A 3 9.75 -4.92 2.54
N LEU A 4 9.02 -4.07 1.79
CA LEU A 4 7.81 -3.42 2.30
C LEU A 4 6.65 -4.40 2.39
N GLY A 5 6.48 -5.26 1.37
CA GLY A 5 5.51 -6.35 1.42
C GLY A 5 5.74 -7.26 2.62
N ASP A 6 6.98 -7.73 2.82
CA ASP A 6 7.34 -8.57 3.96
C ASP A 6 7.10 -7.88 5.31
N ALA A 7 7.41 -6.59 5.41
CA ALA A 7 7.16 -5.81 6.62
C ALA A 7 5.65 -5.69 6.93
N LEU A 8 4.84 -5.36 5.93
CA LEU A 8 3.37 -5.31 6.06
C LEU A 8 2.80 -6.69 6.43
N GLU A 9 3.33 -7.75 5.82
CA GLU A 9 2.93 -9.11 6.12
C GLU A 9 3.23 -9.48 7.57
N LYS A 10 4.46 -9.29 8.03
CA LYS A 10 4.94 -9.66 9.38
C LYS A 10 4.37 -8.76 10.48
N SER A 11 4.08 -7.50 10.18
CA SER A 11 3.58 -6.55 11.18
C SER A 11 2.19 -6.90 11.73
N GLY A 12 1.40 -7.70 10.99
CA GLY A 12 0.05 -8.08 11.40
C GLY A 12 -0.98 -6.93 11.44
N VAL A 13 -0.58 -5.70 11.07
CA VAL A 13 -1.47 -4.53 11.10
C VAL A 13 -2.47 -4.59 9.95
N ARG A 14 -3.57 -3.82 10.10
CA ARG A 14 -4.47 -3.52 8.99
C ARG A 14 -3.89 -2.38 8.16
N PHE A 15 -3.94 -2.50 6.84
CA PHE A 15 -3.34 -1.50 5.96
C PHE A 15 -4.07 -1.37 4.62
N ILE A 16 -3.89 -0.21 4.00
CA ILE A 16 -4.17 0.01 2.58
C ILE A 16 -2.83 0.34 1.94
N TRP A 17 -2.45 -0.40 0.90
CA TRP A 17 -1.22 -0.18 0.14
C TRP A 17 -1.55 0.21 -1.30
N ALA A 18 -1.44 1.51 -1.60
CA ALA A 18 -1.57 2.01 -2.96
C ALA A 18 -0.25 1.81 -3.72
N VAL A 19 -0.27 0.96 -4.74
CA VAL A 19 0.88 0.69 -5.61
C VAL A 19 0.68 1.34 -6.97
N LYS A 20 1.73 1.96 -7.52
CA LYS A 20 1.68 2.47 -8.90
C LYS A 20 1.43 1.30 -9.85
N LYS A 21 0.60 1.53 -10.88
CA LYS A 21 0.48 0.56 -11.97
C LYS A 21 1.88 0.31 -12.56
N PRO A 22 2.27 -0.95 -12.80
CA PRO A 22 3.53 -1.23 -13.46
C PRO A 22 3.59 -0.46 -14.78
N GLY A 23 4.68 0.27 -14.99
CA GLY A 23 4.95 0.93 -16.27
C GLY A 23 5.19 -0.10 -17.37
N LYS A 24 5.22 0.33 -18.64
CA LYS A 24 5.60 -0.56 -19.75
C LYS A 24 6.96 -1.20 -19.45
N GLY A 25 7.01 -2.53 -19.40
CA GLY A 25 8.22 -3.31 -19.10
C GLY A 25 8.48 -3.62 -17.62
N VAL A 26 7.64 -3.15 -16.69
CA VAL A 26 7.72 -3.54 -15.27
C VAL A 26 6.79 -4.73 -15.02
N VAL A 27 7.32 -5.81 -14.45
CA VAL A 27 6.51 -6.97 -14.05
C VAL A 27 5.82 -6.63 -12.73
N GLU A 28 4.53 -6.93 -12.61
CA GLU A 28 3.74 -6.67 -11.40
C GLU A 28 4.36 -7.32 -10.14
N MET A 29 4.93 -8.51 -10.32
CA MET A 29 5.67 -9.27 -9.29
C MET A 29 6.82 -8.47 -8.66
N SER A 30 7.41 -7.54 -9.40
CA SER A 30 8.50 -6.69 -8.91
C SER A 30 8.02 -5.62 -7.91
N VAL A 31 6.71 -5.39 -7.84
CA VAL A 31 6.04 -4.37 -7.02
C VAL A 31 5.32 -5.04 -5.85
N VAL A 32 4.55 -6.10 -6.11
CA VAL A 32 3.81 -6.85 -5.10
C VAL A 32 4.24 -8.31 -5.16
N PRO A 33 4.75 -8.92 -4.07
CA PRO A 33 5.20 -10.31 -4.08
C PRO A 33 4.09 -11.31 -4.43
N ALA A 34 4.47 -12.45 -5.01
CA ALA A 34 3.54 -13.52 -5.40
C ALA A 34 2.70 -13.97 -4.20
N GLY A 35 1.39 -14.11 -4.37
CA GLY A 35 0.49 -14.59 -3.31
C GLY A 35 0.41 -13.67 -2.08
N PHE A 36 0.97 -12.46 -2.13
CA PHE A 36 0.94 -11.51 -1.01
C PHE A 36 -0.50 -11.16 -0.63
N GLU A 37 -1.35 -10.88 -1.62
CA GLU A 37 -2.77 -10.52 -1.41
C GLU A 37 -3.52 -11.64 -0.66
N ASP A 38 -3.24 -12.90 -0.96
CA ASP A 38 -3.82 -14.05 -0.25
C ASP A 38 -3.34 -14.13 1.20
N ARG A 39 -2.04 -13.92 1.45
CA ARG A 39 -1.44 -13.96 2.80
C ARG A 39 -1.91 -12.80 3.71
N VAL A 40 -2.42 -11.72 3.12
CA VAL A 40 -2.95 -10.56 3.86
C VAL A 40 -4.47 -10.45 3.77
N ALA A 41 -5.15 -11.45 3.24
CA ALA A 41 -6.61 -11.45 3.10
C ALA A 41 -7.30 -11.14 4.44
N GLY A 42 -8.27 -10.22 4.41
CA GLY A 42 -9.02 -9.77 5.60
C GLY A 42 -8.33 -8.71 6.46
N ARG A 43 -7.05 -8.37 6.20
CA ARG A 43 -6.32 -7.31 6.92
C ARG A 43 -5.67 -6.26 6.03
N GLY A 44 -5.25 -6.65 4.82
CA GLY A 44 -4.57 -5.78 3.87
C GLY A 44 -5.38 -5.59 2.60
N LEU A 45 -5.40 -4.36 2.08
CA LEU A 45 -5.94 -4.06 0.76
C LEU A 45 -4.83 -3.47 -0.11
N VAL A 46 -4.55 -4.09 -1.25
CA VAL A 46 -3.61 -3.55 -2.25
C VAL A 46 -4.41 -2.92 -3.38
N ILE A 47 -4.14 -1.65 -3.68
CA ILE A 47 -4.84 -0.91 -4.74
C ILE A 47 -3.83 -0.50 -5.82
N ARG A 48 -4.09 -0.91 -7.06
CA ARG A 48 -3.23 -0.62 -8.21
C ARG A 48 -3.68 0.67 -8.89
N GLY A 49 -2.87 1.73 -8.78
CA GLY A 49 -3.12 3.03 -9.38
C GLY A 49 -3.49 4.09 -8.35
N TRP A 50 -4.48 4.92 -8.67
CA TRP A 50 -4.86 6.06 -7.85
C TRP A 50 -5.82 5.66 -6.72
N VAL A 51 -5.68 6.30 -5.57
CA VAL A 51 -6.60 6.20 -4.43
C VAL A 51 -7.04 7.60 -4.00
N PRO A 52 -8.27 7.76 -3.46
CA PRO A 52 -8.71 9.03 -2.90
C PRO A 52 -8.03 9.30 -1.55
N GLN A 53 -6.73 9.60 -1.57
CA GLN A 53 -5.87 9.72 -0.38
C GLN A 53 -6.47 10.64 0.68
N SER A 54 -6.96 11.83 0.30
CA SER A 54 -7.56 12.78 1.25
C SER A 54 -8.82 12.23 1.93
N VAL A 55 -9.59 11.36 1.28
CA VAL A 55 -10.76 10.72 1.88
C VAL A 55 -10.33 9.64 2.86
N ILE A 56 -9.33 8.82 2.46
CA ILE A 56 -8.76 7.78 3.32
C ILE A 56 -8.18 8.39 4.60
N LEU A 57 -7.37 9.43 4.48
CA LEU A 57 -6.70 10.07 5.63
C LEU A 57 -7.66 10.77 6.60
N LYS A 58 -8.82 11.24 6.11
CA LYS A 58 -9.88 11.82 6.97
C LYS A 58 -10.66 10.76 7.75
N HIS A 59 -10.51 9.47 7.44
CA HIS A 59 -11.25 8.42 8.11
C HIS A 59 -10.66 8.15 9.50
N THR A 60 -11.51 8.18 10.53
CA THR A 60 -11.06 8.11 11.94
C THR A 60 -10.31 6.83 12.33
N THR A 61 -10.42 5.76 11.54
CA THR A 61 -9.72 4.49 11.81
C THR A 61 -8.29 4.48 11.28
N VAL A 62 -7.88 5.50 10.51
CA VAL A 62 -6.51 5.61 9.99
C VAL A 62 -5.63 6.21 11.08
N GLY A 63 -4.79 5.37 11.69
CA GLY A 63 -3.89 5.79 12.76
C GLY A 63 -2.52 6.26 12.30
N SER A 64 -2.09 5.92 11.09
CA SER A 64 -0.79 6.30 10.55
C SER A 64 -0.80 6.31 9.01
N TYR A 65 0.12 7.09 8.44
CA TYR A 65 0.30 7.20 6.99
C TYR A 65 1.78 7.17 6.62
N LEU A 66 2.18 6.20 5.81
CA LEU A 66 3.53 6.10 5.26
C LEU A 66 3.55 6.68 3.85
N CYS A 67 4.34 7.73 3.64
CA CYS A 67 4.50 8.38 2.34
C CYS A 67 5.97 8.62 2.01
N HIS A 68 6.32 8.66 0.73
CA HIS A 68 7.57 9.29 0.32
C HIS A 68 7.43 10.80 0.55
N LEU A 69 8.41 11.43 1.20
CA LEU A 69 8.36 12.86 1.52
C LEU A 69 8.51 13.67 0.22
N GLY A 70 7.38 14.10 -0.36
CA GLY A 70 7.28 15.05 -1.46
C GLY A 70 6.30 16.18 -1.11
N TRP A 71 6.45 17.36 -1.75
CA TRP A 71 5.67 18.57 -1.44
C TRP A 71 4.14 18.33 -1.48
N GLY A 72 3.44 18.80 -0.44
CA GLY A 72 1.98 18.70 -0.29
C GLY A 72 1.48 17.94 0.94
N ILE A 73 2.30 17.70 1.96
CA ILE A 73 1.86 17.07 3.20
C ILE A 73 1.08 18.11 4.03
N SER A 74 -0.24 18.00 4.01
CA SER A 74 -1.12 18.54 5.04
C SER A 74 -1.98 17.37 5.49
N ALA A 75 -1.79 16.94 6.73
CA ALA A 75 -2.67 15.97 7.38
C ALA A 75 -4.05 16.59 7.61
#